data_AF-A0A2I0CVP6-F1
#
_entry.id   AF-A0A2I0CVP6-F1
#
_cell.length_a   1.000
_cell.length_b   1.000
_cell.length_c   1.000
_cell.angle_alpha   90.00
_cell.angle_beta   90.00
_cell.angle_gamma   90.00
#
_symmetry.space_group_name_H-M   'P 1'
#
loop_
_entity.id
_entity.type
_entity.pdbx_description
1 polymer ?
#
loop_
_entity_poly.entity_id
_entity_poly.type
_entity_poly.pdbx_seq_one_letter_code
_entity_poly.pdbx_strand_id
1 'polypeptide(L)'
;ACTAAWKNSTTGILAAALTGTPVTKNAARWTYNEWEVVIEGFLQDARHHDLWLLALLAPPPLAVSALTALEAAGFAPPADERPVFEELIRTLPDRWSYPLPLQREQAGAGGAAGRTVRLAFAPDGSLLAAASCDGRITVWRITAAGVAVEIAAGDGPIRALAFIGNPSQIIAISEDGRTRCFSADDGAPRWTREGTSPARALAFLPEKRTVLLGDESGCLHILDPRDGHALHTVPLHLAPVTCIAMAGEQAAIGHADGTVTIAYPGSGSPPVVLQGPESAVRSVVFHNDGGSCLVIHEKGGAVLWDPASAKRVRLFVGHSGRVTCSAVAESGNLFVLGGTDHQLRCYDPGSAEPFLSLPLYSRQLTACSAAPDGTLLAACFHEGTIHIYG
;
A
#
# COMPACT_ATOMS: atom_id res chain seq x y z
N ALA A 1 4.40 -30.07 0.19
CA ALA A 1 4.66 -30.63 1.53
C ALA A 1 4.61 -29.58 2.66
N CYS A 2 3.90 -28.45 2.50
CA CYS A 2 3.86 -27.35 3.49
C CYS A 2 2.43 -27.04 4.00
N THR A 3 1.57 -28.06 4.07
CA THR A 3 0.21 -27.92 4.62
C THR A 3 0.14 -28.27 6.12
N ALA A 4 1.22 -28.78 6.71
CA ALA A 4 1.26 -29.20 8.12
C ALA A 4 1.83 -28.16 9.10
N ALA A 5 2.48 -27.08 8.61
CA ALA A 5 3.12 -26.10 9.50
C ALA A 5 2.18 -24.98 9.97
N TRP A 6 1.19 -24.58 9.15
CA TRP A 6 0.28 -23.47 9.45
C TRP A 6 -0.82 -23.81 10.44
N LYS A 7 -1.31 -25.07 10.45
CA LYS A 7 -2.26 -25.51 11.47
C LYS A 7 -1.62 -25.66 12.85
N ASN A 8 -0.30 -25.85 12.93
CA ASN A 8 0.39 -26.13 14.19
C ASN A 8 0.81 -24.88 14.97
N SER A 9 0.94 -23.70 14.34
CA SER A 9 1.35 -22.47 15.03
C SER A 9 0.17 -21.76 15.71
N THR A 10 -0.96 -21.61 15.02
CA THR A 10 -2.18 -20.97 15.59
C THR A 10 -2.87 -21.84 16.63
N THR A 11 -2.93 -23.17 16.43
CA THR A 11 -3.40 -24.08 17.49
C THR A 11 -2.42 -24.14 18.66
N GLY A 12 -1.12 -23.98 18.44
CA GLY A 12 -0.12 -23.91 19.51
C GLY A 12 -0.26 -22.64 20.37
N ILE A 13 -0.62 -21.50 19.78
CA ILE A 13 -0.82 -20.22 20.48
C ILE A 13 -2.15 -20.19 21.23
N LEU A 14 -3.25 -20.62 20.60
CA LEU A 14 -4.53 -20.81 21.28
C LEU A 14 -4.42 -21.87 22.38
N ALA A 15 -3.75 -23.00 22.13
CA ALA A 15 -3.49 -23.99 23.16
C ALA A 15 -2.64 -23.41 24.29
N ALA A 16 -1.56 -22.68 24.02
CA ALA A 16 -0.74 -22.05 25.08
C ALA A 16 -1.52 -20.99 25.89
N ALA A 17 -2.41 -20.23 25.25
CA ALA A 17 -3.33 -19.30 25.90
C ALA A 17 -4.45 -20.01 26.70
N LEU A 18 -4.82 -21.24 26.32
CA LEU A 18 -5.82 -22.08 26.98
C LEU A 18 -5.22 -23.00 28.07
N THR A 19 -3.92 -23.33 28.02
CA THR A 19 -3.26 -24.30 28.93
C THR A 19 -2.53 -23.67 30.12
N GLY A 20 -2.75 -22.38 30.43
CA GLY A 20 -2.34 -21.80 31.72
C GLY A 20 -0.91 -21.24 31.81
N THR A 21 -0.21 -20.99 30.71
CA THR A 21 0.89 -20.01 30.75
C THR A 21 0.30 -18.60 30.86
N PRO A 22 0.90 -17.67 31.64
CA PRO A 22 0.35 -16.33 31.80
C PRO A 22 0.23 -15.68 30.42
N VAL A 23 -1.02 -15.43 30.02
CA VAL A 23 -1.41 -15.04 28.65
C VAL A 23 -0.68 -13.77 28.18
N THR A 24 -0.25 -12.93 29.13
CA THR A 24 0.48 -11.68 28.93
C THR A 24 1.95 -11.86 28.51
N LYS A 25 2.60 -13.00 28.76
CA LYS A 25 4.05 -13.17 28.52
C LYS A 25 4.46 -13.09 27.04
N ASN A 26 3.57 -13.51 26.12
CA ASN A 26 3.87 -13.53 24.69
C ASN A 26 3.15 -12.41 23.92
N ALA A 27 2.23 -11.68 24.57
CA ALA A 27 1.41 -10.63 23.99
C ALA A 27 2.22 -9.59 23.18
N ALA A 28 3.40 -9.20 23.67
CA ALA A 28 4.27 -8.22 23.02
C ALA A 28 4.88 -8.70 21.68
N ARG A 29 4.82 -10.00 21.37
CA ARG A 29 5.33 -10.58 20.12
C ARG A 29 4.22 -10.93 19.13
N TRP A 30 2.95 -10.79 19.54
CA TRP A 30 1.82 -11.09 18.68
C TRP A 30 1.67 -10.05 17.59
N THR A 31 1.38 -10.54 16.39
CA THR A 31 0.88 -9.74 15.27
C THR A 31 -0.53 -9.25 15.57
N TYR A 32 -0.97 -8.17 14.92
CA TYR A 32 -2.33 -7.65 15.10
C TYR A 32 -3.42 -8.71 14.83
N ASN A 33 -3.22 -9.58 13.85
CA ASN A 33 -4.17 -10.66 13.53
C ASN A 33 -4.18 -11.77 14.61
N GLU A 34 -3.04 -12.05 15.25
CA GLU A 34 -3.01 -12.94 16.42
C GLU A 34 -3.73 -12.29 17.61
N TRP A 35 -3.58 -10.97 17.79
CA TRP A 35 -4.36 -10.22 18.77
C TRP A 35 -5.86 -10.31 18.52
N GLU A 36 -6.31 -10.12 17.28
CA GLU A 36 -7.73 -10.24 16.91
C GLU A 36 -8.28 -11.63 17.21
N VAL A 37 -7.61 -12.69 16.73
CA VAL A 37 -8.07 -14.07 16.93
C VAL A 37 -8.13 -14.43 18.41
N VAL A 38 -7.15 -14.00 19.22
CA VAL A 38 -7.14 -14.28 20.66
C VAL A 38 -8.23 -13.50 21.39
N ILE A 39 -8.41 -12.21 21.07
CA ILE A 39 -9.46 -11.37 21.69
C ILE A 39 -10.84 -11.89 21.30
N GLU A 40 -11.07 -12.20 20.02
CA GLU A 40 -12.33 -12.75 19.54
C GLU A 40 -12.62 -14.13 20.16
N GLY A 41 -11.61 -15.01 20.24
CA GLY A 41 -11.74 -16.30 20.92
C GLY A 41 -12.12 -16.15 22.40
N PHE A 42 -11.49 -15.22 23.12
CA PHE A 42 -11.82 -14.98 24.54
C PHE A 42 -13.18 -14.33 24.74
N LEU A 43 -13.63 -13.51 23.80
CA LEU A 43 -15.00 -12.98 23.76
C LEU A 43 -16.02 -14.11 23.58
N GLN A 44 -15.76 -15.03 22.64
CA GLN A 44 -16.64 -16.19 22.38
C GLN A 44 -16.69 -17.16 23.57
N ASP A 45 -15.54 -17.41 24.21
CA ASP A 45 -15.42 -18.33 25.36
C ASP A 45 -15.79 -17.68 26.71
N ALA A 46 -16.23 -16.41 26.72
CA ALA A 46 -16.55 -15.63 27.91
C ALA A 46 -15.43 -15.60 28.98
N ARG A 47 -14.16 -15.61 28.55
CA ARG A 47 -12.98 -15.54 29.42
C ARG A 47 -12.67 -14.10 29.84
N HIS A 48 -13.60 -13.48 30.56
CA HIS A 48 -13.56 -12.04 30.84
C HIS A 48 -12.31 -11.58 31.62
N HIS A 49 -11.81 -12.41 32.54
CA HIS A 49 -10.61 -12.08 33.32
C HIS A 49 -9.33 -12.06 32.47
N ASP A 50 -9.16 -13.04 31.58
CA ASP A 50 -8.01 -13.09 30.68
C ASP A 50 -8.07 -11.98 29.62
N LEU A 51 -9.28 -11.67 29.15
CA LEU A 51 -9.54 -10.57 28.23
C LEU A 51 -9.20 -9.21 28.85
N TRP A 52 -9.48 -9.00 30.13
CA TRP A 52 -9.09 -7.80 30.88
C TRP A 52 -7.57 -7.62 30.95
N LEU A 53 -6.83 -8.69 31.29
CA LEU A 53 -5.36 -8.65 31.33
C LEU A 53 -4.74 -8.35 29.95
N LEU A 54 -5.38 -8.84 28.88
CA LEU A 54 -4.96 -8.60 27.51
C LEU A 54 -5.34 -7.21 27.00
N ALA A 55 -6.49 -6.66 27.40
CA ALA A 55 -6.95 -5.35 26.94
C ALA A 55 -5.95 -4.22 27.26
N LEU A 56 -5.24 -4.33 28.40
CA LEU A 56 -4.21 -3.38 28.82
C LEU A 56 -2.93 -3.42 27.95
N LEU A 57 -2.73 -4.51 27.20
CA LEU A 57 -1.56 -4.76 26.35
C LEU A 57 -1.90 -4.72 24.86
N ALA A 58 -3.19 -4.76 24.54
CA ALA A 58 -3.68 -4.84 23.18
C ALA A 58 -3.46 -3.52 22.41
N PRO A 59 -3.34 -3.59 21.08
CA PRO A 59 -3.45 -2.41 20.23
C PRO A 59 -4.71 -1.59 20.59
N PRO A 60 -4.64 -0.24 20.64
CA PRO A 60 -5.73 0.61 21.09
C PRO A 60 -7.12 0.29 20.50
N PRO A 61 -7.28 -0.02 19.20
CA PRO A 61 -8.60 -0.37 18.66
C PRO A 61 -9.18 -1.67 19.26
N LEU A 62 -8.33 -2.67 19.45
CA LEU A 62 -8.74 -3.96 20.03
C LEU A 62 -8.92 -3.87 21.54
N ALA A 63 -8.13 -3.03 22.22
CA ALA A 63 -8.31 -2.71 23.63
C ALA A 63 -9.70 -2.07 23.89
N VAL A 64 -10.09 -1.09 23.07
CA VAL A 64 -11.42 -0.45 23.16
C VAL A 64 -12.53 -1.48 22.93
N SER A 65 -12.39 -2.32 21.91
CA SER A 65 -13.37 -3.38 21.59
C SER A 65 -13.49 -4.41 22.72
N ALA A 66 -12.36 -4.82 23.31
CA ALA A 66 -12.33 -5.74 24.44
C ALA A 66 -12.99 -5.12 25.69
N LEU A 67 -12.65 -3.87 26.03
CA LEU A 67 -13.17 -3.18 27.21
C LEU A 67 -14.68 -2.89 27.11
N THR A 68 -15.16 -2.46 25.94
CA THR A 68 -16.60 -2.24 25.70
C THR A 68 -17.39 -3.55 25.79
N ALA A 69 -16.83 -4.66 25.29
CA ALA A 69 -17.44 -5.97 25.45
C ALA A 69 -17.44 -6.46 26.91
N LEU A 70 -16.38 -6.19 27.68
CA LEU A 70 -16.32 -6.50 29.11
C LEU A 70 -17.38 -5.71 29.90
N GLU A 71 -17.56 -4.42 29.59
CA GLU A 71 -18.62 -3.60 30.18
C GLU A 71 -20.00 -4.13 29.83
N ALA A 72 -20.26 -4.45 28.56
CA ALA A 72 -21.53 -5.01 28.10
C ALA A 72 -21.85 -6.36 28.76
N ALA A 73 -20.81 -7.15 29.07
CA ALA A 73 -20.92 -8.42 29.79
C ALA A 73 -21.07 -8.25 31.32
N GLY A 74 -21.03 -7.02 31.84
CA GLY A 74 -21.11 -6.74 33.28
C GLY A 74 -19.90 -7.24 34.07
N PHE A 75 -18.75 -7.37 33.42
CA PHE A 75 -17.52 -7.83 34.07
C PHE A 75 -17.05 -6.80 35.12
N ALA A 76 -16.64 -7.30 36.28
CA ALA A 76 -16.01 -6.51 37.32
C ALA A 76 -14.67 -7.16 37.71
N PRO A 77 -13.53 -6.47 37.53
CA PRO A 77 -12.24 -7.00 37.95
C PRO A 77 -12.11 -7.01 39.49
N PRO A 78 -11.05 -7.65 40.02
CA PRO A 78 -10.72 -7.62 41.45
C PRO A 78 -10.74 -6.21 42.07
N ALA A 79 -10.98 -6.14 43.38
CA ALA A 79 -11.27 -4.88 44.07
C ALA A 79 -10.18 -3.80 43.96
N ASP A 80 -8.92 -4.22 43.80
CA ASP A 80 -7.74 -3.40 43.58
C ASP A 80 -7.64 -2.81 42.17
N GLU A 81 -8.22 -3.48 41.17
CA GLU A 81 -8.17 -3.08 39.74
C GLU A 81 -9.46 -2.37 39.28
N ARG A 82 -10.54 -2.53 40.04
CA ARG A 82 -11.85 -1.91 39.81
C ARG A 82 -11.82 -0.39 39.55
N PRO A 83 -11.10 0.45 40.31
CA PRO A 83 -11.05 1.89 40.02
C PRO A 83 -10.36 2.20 38.68
N VAL A 84 -9.40 1.38 38.26
CA VAL A 84 -8.71 1.55 36.97
C VAL A 84 -9.65 1.17 35.82
N PHE A 85 -10.41 0.09 35.97
CA PHE A 85 -11.41 -0.32 34.99
C PHE A 85 -12.52 0.72 34.83
N GLU A 86 -13.09 1.21 35.94
CA GLU A 86 -14.14 2.24 35.90
C GLU A 86 -13.64 3.54 35.27
N GLU A 87 -12.39 3.95 35.55
CA GLU A 87 -11.79 5.13 34.93
C GLU A 87 -11.50 4.93 33.45
N LEU A 88 -11.01 3.76 33.06
CA LEU A 88 -10.80 3.41 31.65
C LEU A 88 -12.12 3.44 30.90
N ILE A 89 -13.16 2.73 31.37
CA ILE A 89 -14.50 2.73 30.75
C ILE A 89 -15.06 4.15 30.64
N ARG A 90 -14.92 4.98 31.69
CA ARG A 90 -15.39 6.37 31.70
C ARG A 90 -14.67 7.26 30.70
N THR A 91 -13.39 7.00 30.45
CA THR A 91 -12.53 7.78 29.56
C THR A 91 -12.42 7.18 28.15
N LEU A 92 -12.96 5.99 27.93
CA LEU A 92 -13.02 5.35 26.63
C LEU A 92 -13.78 6.27 25.68
N PRO A 93 -13.19 6.66 24.55
CA PRO A 93 -13.94 7.35 23.53
C PRO A 93 -14.95 6.36 22.94
N ASP A 94 -16.17 6.82 22.64
CA ASP A 94 -17.23 6.03 21.99
C ASP A 94 -16.71 5.28 20.73
N ARG A 95 -15.68 5.87 20.09
CA ARG A 95 -14.85 5.26 19.05
C ARG A 95 -13.42 5.79 19.14
N TRP A 96 -12.42 4.91 19.03
CA TRP A 96 -11.01 5.34 18.89
C TRP A 96 -10.86 6.23 17.64
N SER A 97 -10.66 7.54 17.85
CA SER A 97 -10.70 8.54 16.78
C SER A 97 -9.28 8.98 16.40
N TYR A 98 -8.54 8.08 15.76
CA TYR A 98 -7.29 8.38 15.06
C TYR A 98 -7.24 7.51 13.81
N PRO A 99 -7.17 8.13 12.61
CA PRO A 99 -8.19 7.93 11.60
C PRO A 99 -8.55 6.45 11.52
N LEU A 100 -9.79 6.17 11.93
CA LEU A 100 -10.36 4.86 11.70
C LEU A 100 -10.25 4.60 10.20
N PRO A 101 -9.92 3.37 9.76
CA PRO A 101 -10.32 3.01 8.43
C PRO A 101 -11.81 3.35 8.34
N LEU A 102 -12.22 4.13 7.34
CA LEU A 102 -13.61 4.15 6.90
C LEU A 102 -14.01 2.69 6.85
N GLN A 103 -14.86 2.27 7.80
CA GLN A 103 -15.02 0.86 8.19
C GLN A 103 -15.62 0.08 7.02
N ARG A 104 -14.73 -0.32 6.12
CA ARG A 104 -14.90 -1.16 4.95
C ARG A 104 -13.66 -2.04 4.94
N GLU A 105 -13.51 -2.83 6.00
CA GLU A 105 -12.73 -4.06 5.90
C GLU A 105 -13.40 -4.89 4.82
N GLN A 106 -12.85 -4.84 3.61
CA GLN A 106 -13.26 -5.73 2.55
C GLN A 106 -12.24 -6.84 2.53
N ALA A 107 -12.69 -8.02 2.96
CA ALA A 107 -11.89 -9.24 2.94
C ALA A 107 -11.37 -9.44 1.51
N GLY A 108 -10.05 -9.31 1.35
CA GLY A 108 -9.36 -9.94 0.23
C GLY A 108 -9.63 -11.44 0.31
N ALA A 109 -9.88 -12.06 -0.84
CA ALA A 109 -10.22 -13.48 -0.95
C ALA A 109 -9.28 -14.34 -0.07
N GLY A 110 -9.87 -15.02 0.92
CA GLY A 110 -9.15 -15.71 1.98
C GLY A 110 -8.21 -16.82 1.48
N GLY A 111 -7.05 -16.90 2.13
CA GLY A 111 -6.03 -17.93 1.93
C GLY A 111 -4.68 -17.34 1.55
N ALA A 112 -3.59 -18.08 1.76
CA ALA A 112 -2.21 -17.67 1.42
C ALA A 112 -1.98 -17.32 -0.08
N ALA A 113 -3.03 -17.43 -0.90
CA ALA A 113 -3.13 -17.04 -2.31
C ALA A 113 -3.61 -15.58 -2.54
N GLY A 114 -4.03 -14.86 -1.50
CA GLY A 114 -4.63 -13.52 -1.60
C GLY A 114 -3.71 -12.34 -1.23
N ARG A 115 -2.38 -12.47 -1.35
CA ARG A 115 -1.49 -11.34 -1.02
C ARG A 115 -1.66 -10.23 -2.04
N THR A 116 -2.31 -9.14 -1.65
CA THR A 116 -2.38 -7.93 -2.48
C THR A 116 -1.00 -7.27 -2.54
N VAL A 117 -0.50 -7.11 -3.76
CA VAL A 117 0.84 -6.61 -4.06
C VAL A 117 0.81 -5.18 -4.57
N ARG A 118 -0.30 -4.74 -5.20
CA ARG A 118 -0.43 -3.40 -5.79
C ARG A 118 -1.82 -2.83 -5.59
N LEU A 119 -1.88 -1.50 -5.47
CA LEU A 119 -3.09 -0.71 -5.38
C LEU A 119 -3.05 0.43 -6.41
N ALA A 120 -4.20 0.78 -6.97
CA ALA A 120 -4.37 1.98 -7.77
C ALA A 120 -5.78 2.54 -7.59
N PHE A 121 -5.89 3.84 -7.32
CA PHE A 121 -7.15 4.57 -7.47
C PHE A 121 -7.40 4.94 -8.92
N ALA A 122 -8.67 4.98 -9.33
CA ALA A 122 -9.05 5.61 -10.58
C ALA A 122 -8.89 7.14 -10.49
N PRO A 123 -8.64 7.84 -11.63
CA PRO A 123 -8.44 9.30 -11.64
C PRO A 123 -9.65 10.11 -11.14
N ASP A 124 -10.85 9.53 -11.17
CA ASP A 124 -12.07 10.13 -10.64
C ASP A 124 -12.30 9.83 -9.14
N GLY A 125 -11.41 9.05 -8.52
CA GLY A 125 -11.53 8.58 -7.13
C GLY A 125 -12.69 7.59 -6.89
N SER A 126 -13.43 7.20 -7.91
CA SER A 126 -14.66 6.40 -7.75
C SER A 126 -14.37 4.90 -7.59
N LEU A 127 -13.25 4.43 -8.13
CA LEU A 127 -12.80 3.05 -8.08
C LEU A 127 -11.44 2.89 -7.40
N LEU A 128 -11.26 1.75 -6.76
CA LEU A 128 -9.97 1.25 -6.28
C LEU A 128 -9.75 -0.15 -6.87
N ALA A 129 -8.57 -0.38 -7.42
CA ALA A 129 -8.15 -1.71 -7.88
C ALA A 129 -7.03 -2.23 -6.98
N ALA A 130 -7.12 -3.50 -6.63
CA ALA A 130 -6.06 -4.24 -5.96
C ALA A 130 -5.65 -5.43 -6.80
N ALA A 131 -4.35 -5.63 -6.95
CA ALA A 131 -3.82 -6.80 -7.61
C ALA A 131 -3.17 -7.76 -6.61
N SER A 132 -3.54 -9.03 -6.74
CA SER A 132 -3.08 -10.15 -5.93
C SER A 132 -1.82 -10.81 -6.51
N CYS A 133 -1.13 -11.58 -5.67
CA CYS A 133 0.03 -12.39 -6.08
C CYS A 133 -0.32 -13.55 -7.01
N ASP A 134 -1.59 -13.96 -7.06
CA ASP A 134 -2.08 -15.00 -7.97
C ASP A 134 -2.43 -14.47 -9.36
N GLY A 135 -2.35 -13.14 -9.58
CA GLY A 135 -2.66 -12.50 -10.85
C GLY A 135 -4.12 -12.06 -10.99
N ARG A 136 -4.92 -12.16 -9.93
CA ARG A 136 -6.25 -11.56 -9.88
C ARG A 136 -6.19 -10.08 -9.58
N ILE A 137 -7.10 -9.33 -10.18
CA ILE A 137 -7.35 -7.91 -9.88
C ILE A 137 -8.80 -7.80 -9.44
N THR A 138 -9.00 -7.28 -8.23
CA THR A 138 -10.34 -6.98 -7.72
C THR A 138 -10.51 -5.47 -7.76
N VAL A 139 -11.66 -5.02 -8.28
CA VAL A 139 -12.02 -3.61 -8.41
C VAL A 139 -13.23 -3.33 -7.55
N TRP A 140 -13.17 -2.31 -6.72
CA TRP A 140 -14.28 -1.87 -5.87
C TRP A 140 -14.71 -0.47 -6.23
N ARG A 141 -16.00 -0.20 -6.02
CA ARG A 141 -16.54 1.16 -6.05
C ARG A 141 -16.46 1.76 -4.65
N ILE A 142 -15.83 2.91 -4.50
CA ILE A 142 -15.62 3.55 -3.19
C ILE A 142 -16.93 4.00 -2.56
N THR A 143 -17.92 4.42 -3.35
CA THR A 143 -19.21 4.90 -2.82
C THR A 143 -20.20 3.76 -2.55
N ALA A 144 -20.12 2.63 -3.25
CA ALA A 144 -21.06 1.51 -3.11
C ALA A 144 -20.44 0.33 -2.35
N ALA A 145 -21.25 -0.43 -1.62
CA ALA A 145 -20.78 -1.68 -1.03
C ALA A 145 -20.70 -2.77 -2.11
N GLY A 146 -19.54 -3.43 -2.23
CA GLY A 146 -19.35 -4.60 -3.09
C GLY A 146 -18.21 -4.49 -4.10
N VAL A 147 -17.81 -5.65 -4.63
CA VAL A 147 -16.88 -5.79 -5.75
C VAL A 147 -17.59 -5.33 -7.02
N ALA A 148 -16.98 -4.39 -7.75
CA ALA A 148 -17.47 -3.97 -9.06
C ALA A 148 -17.13 -5.01 -10.12
N VAL A 149 -15.86 -5.45 -10.17
CA VAL A 149 -15.34 -6.39 -11.17
C VAL A 149 -14.21 -7.22 -10.57
N GLU A 150 -14.13 -8.50 -10.93
CA GLU A 150 -12.93 -9.32 -10.76
C GLU A 150 -12.32 -9.68 -12.12
N ILE A 151 -11.01 -9.54 -12.25
CA ILE A 151 -10.27 -9.75 -13.50
C ILE A 151 -9.16 -10.77 -13.25
N ALA A 152 -9.10 -11.81 -14.09
CA ALA A 152 -7.95 -12.72 -14.14
C ALA A 152 -6.90 -12.16 -15.11
N ALA A 153 -5.90 -11.45 -14.58
CA ALA A 153 -4.91 -10.75 -15.38
C ALA A 153 -3.68 -11.61 -15.79
N GLY A 154 -3.63 -12.86 -15.35
CA GLY A 154 -2.58 -13.82 -15.71
C GLY A 154 -2.26 -14.76 -14.56
N ASP A 155 -1.28 -15.62 -14.79
CA ASP A 155 -0.76 -16.52 -13.76
C ASP A 155 0.44 -15.87 -13.08
N GLY A 156 0.24 -15.42 -11.83
CA GLY A 156 1.31 -14.92 -10.99
C GLY A 156 1.27 -13.43 -10.71
N PRO A 157 2.27 -12.92 -9.97
CA PRO A 157 2.10 -11.67 -9.25
C PRO A 157 2.19 -10.45 -10.16
N ILE A 158 1.25 -9.52 -9.96
CA ILE A 158 1.23 -8.24 -10.69
C ILE A 158 2.33 -7.31 -10.14
N ARG A 159 3.17 -6.81 -11.05
CA ARG A 159 4.32 -5.94 -10.77
C ARG A 159 3.97 -4.46 -10.82
N ALA A 160 3.05 -4.07 -11.69
CA ALA A 160 2.50 -2.72 -11.76
C ALA A 160 1.04 -2.76 -12.16
N LEU A 161 0.26 -1.82 -11.64
CA LEU A 161 -1.17 -1.67 -11.84
C LEU A 161 -1.48 -0.18 -11.96
N ALA A 162 -2.22 0.23 -12.98
CA ALA A 162 -2.72 1.60 -13.08
C ALA A 162 -4.07 1.66 -13.78
N PHE A 163 -4.88 2.63 -13.39
CA PHE A 163 -6.02 3.08 -14.18
C PHE A 163 -5.57 4.05 -15.26
N ILE A 164 -6.22 3.97 -16.40
CA ILE A 164 -6.07 4.91 -17.50
C ILE A 164 -7.44 5.48 -17.86
N GLY A 165 -7.47 6.80 -18.06
CA GLY A 165 -8.70 7.56 -18.26
C GLY A 165 -9.26 7.46 -19.68
N ASN A 166 -10.59 7.48 -19.77
CA ASN A 166 -11.42 7.63 -20.98
C ASN A 166 -11.09 6.69 -22.16
N PRO A 167 -11.78 5.54 -22.33
CA PRO A 167 -12.65 4.88 -21.35
C PRO A 167 -11.84 4.38 -20.16
N SER A 168 -12.49 4.17 -19.01
CA SER A 168 -11.82 3.64 -17.82
C SER A 168 -11.28 2.25 -18.11
N GLN A 169 -9.96 2.14 -18.15
CA GLN A 169 -9.23 0.92 -18.47
C GLN A 169 -8.23 0.64 -17.35
N ILE A 170 -7.91 -0.63 -17.15
CA ILE A 170 -6.91 -1.09 -16.18
C ILE A 170 -5.79 -1.75 -16.95
N ILE A 171 -4.56 -1.26 -16.73
CA ILE A 171 -3.36 -1.89 -17.25
C ILE A 171 -2.64 -2.60 -16.11
N ALA A 172 -2.30 -3.86 -16.35
CA ALA A 172 -1.56 -4.70 -15.43
C ALA A 172 -0.32 -5.27 -16.09
N ILE A 173 0.80 -5.21 -15.39
CA ILE A 173 2.04 -5.86 -15.77
C ILE A 173 2.23 -7.06 -14.85
N SER A 174 2.28 -8.25 -15.43
CA SER A 174 2.42 -9.51 -14.68
C SER A 174 3.88 -9.98 -14.69
N GLU A 175 4.26 -10.83 -13.72
CA GLU A 175 5.61 -11.41 -13.68
C GLU A 175 5.94 -12.31 -14.87
N ASP A 176 4.92 -12.78 -15.61
CA ASP A 176 5.08 -13.49 -16.88
C ASP A 176 5.63 -12.60 -18.02
N GLY A 177 5.92 -11.32 -17.73
CA GLY A 177 6.47 -10.35 -18.67
C GLY A 177 5.43 -9.70 -19.59
N ARG A 178 4.15 -10.08 -19.48
CA ARG A 178 3.08 -9.54 -20.33
C ARG A 178 2.42 -8.34 -19.69
N THR A 179 2.12 -7.36 -20.54
CA THR A 179 1.26 -6.23 -20.21
C THR A 179 -0.12 -6.50 -20.78
N ARG A 180 -1.15 -6.44 -19.93
CA ARG A 180 -2.54 -6.66 -20.33
C ARG A 180 -3.38 -5.45 -19.98
N CYS A 181 -4.33 -5.14 -20.85
CA CYS A 181 -5.31 -4.09 -20.64
C CYS A 181 -6.71 -4.68 -20.60
N PHE A 182 -7.51 -4.17 -19.66
CA PHE A 182 -8.88 -4.60 -19.43
C PHE A 182 -9.81 -3.39 -19.34
N SER A 183 -11.09 -3.58 -19.62
CA SER A 183 -12.10 -2.57 -19.25
C SER A 183 -12.25 -2.53 -17.73
N ALA A 184 -12.31 -1.34 -17.14
CA ALA A 184 -12.63 -1.21 -15.72
C ALA A 184 -14.12 -1.52 -15.41
N ASP A 185 -14.99 -1.38 -16.41
CA ASP A 185 -16.45 -1.52 -16.24
C ASP A 185 -16.92 -2.97 -16.13
N ASP A 186 -16.38 -3.86 -16.95
CA ASP A 186 -16.81 -5.26 -17.08
C ASP A 186 -15.66 -6.28 -16.96
N GLY A 187 -14.41 -5.81 -16.87
CA GLY A 187 -13.22 -6.66 -16.79
C GLY A 187 -12.83 -7.32 -18.11
N ALA A 188 -13.48 -6.97 -19.23
CA ALA A 188 -13.21 -7.60 -20.51
C ALA A 188 -11.78 -7.28 -21.00
N PRO A 189 -11.02 -8.28 -21.49
CA PRO A 189 -9.69 -8.05 -22.04
C PRO A 189 -9.78 -7.18 -23.30
N ARG A 190 -8.95 -6.15 -23.38
CA ARG A 190 -8.85 -5.23 -24.53
C ARG A 190 -7.68 -5.60 -25.43
N TRP A 191 -6.50 -5.78 -24.85
CA TRP A 191 -5.31 -6.21 -25.56
C TRP A 191 -4.30 -6.83 -24.61
N THR A 192 -3.37 -7.59 -25.17
CA THR A 192 -2.22 -8.18 -24.47
C THR A 192 -0.99 -7.93 -25.32
N ARG A 193 0.08 -7.46 -24.68
CA ARG A 193 1.38 -7.19 -25.30
C ARG A 193 2.46 -8.02 -24.62
N GLU A 194 3.28 -8.65 -25.45
CA GLU A 194 4.53 -9.29 -25.06
C GLU A 194 5.67 -8.44 -25.62
N GLY A 195 6.46 -7.83 -24.73
CA GLY A 195 7.61 -7.03 -25.10
C GLY A 195 8.86 -7.88 -25.33
N THR A 196 9.91 -7.27 -25.87
CA THR A 196 11.23 -7.90 -26.00
C THR A 196 11.92 -8.12 -24.66
N SER A 197 11.62 -7.25 -23.69
CA SER A 197 12.08 -7.32 -22.31
C SER A 197 10.86 -7.12 -21.39
N PRO A 198 10.77 -7.83 -20.26
CA PRO A 198 9.64 -7.71 -19.35
C PRO A 198 9.56 -6.30 -18.76
N ALA A 199 8.38 -5.71 -18.84
CA ALA A 199 8.10 -4.44 -18.20
C ALA A 199 8.01 -4.60 -16.67
N ARG A 200 8.38 -3.57 -15.91
CA ARG A 200 8.33 -3.55 -14.43
C ARG A 200 7.62 -2.32 -13.88
N ALA A 201 7.62 -1.22 -14.64
CA ALA A 201 7.01 0.04 -14.24
C ALA A 201 5.99 0.51 -15.28
N LEU A 202 4.97 1.23 -14.81
CA LEU A 202 3.83 1.71 -15.57
C LEU A 202 3.52 3.14 -15.14
N ALA A 203 3.26 4.02 -16.10
CA ALA A 203 2.61 5.30 -15.85
C ALA A 203 1.73 5.71 -17.03
N PHE A 204 0.80 6.63 -16.78
CA PHE A 204 -0.10 7.18 -17.80
C PHE A 204 0.14 8.67 -17.97
N LEU A 205 0.15 9.12 -19.22
CA LEU A 205 0.17 10.52 -19.58
C LEU A 205 -1.23 10.91 -20.11
N PRO A 206 -2.06 11.59 -19.29
CA PRO A 206 -3.45 11.91 -19.66
C PRO A 206 -3.54 12.83 -20.88
N GLU A 207 -2.69 13.86 -20.96
CA GLU A 207 -2.70 14.89 -22.01
C GLU A 207 -2.58 14.30 -23.42
N LYS A 208 -1.65 13.36 -23.60
CA LYS A 208 -1.41 12.67 -24.88
C LYS A 208 -2.14 11.35 -25.00
N ARG A 209 -2.80 10.92 -23.92
CA ARG A 209 -3.44 9.62 -23.80
C ARG A 209 -2.47 8.50 -24.21
N THR A 210 -1.29 8.50 -23.59
CA THR A 210 -0.24 7.51 -23.86
C THR A 210 0.14 6.76 -22.59
N VAL A 211 0.57 5.51 -22.77
CA VAL A 211 1.03 4.64 -21.68
C VAL A 211 2.54 4.52 -21.76
N LEU A 212 3.19 4.67 -20.61
CA LEU A 212 4.63 4.50 -20.46
C LEU A 212 4.92 3.20 -19.75
N LEU A 213 5.79 2.38 -20.34
CA LEU A 213 6.28 1.14 -19.74
C LEU A 213 7.81 1.20 -19.63
N GLY A 214 8.31 0.95 -18.43
CA GLY A 214 9.74 0.78 -18.19
C GLY A 214 10.09 -0.70 -18.11
N ASP A 215 11.11 -1.13 -18.85
CA ASP A 215 11.53 -2.53 -18.92
C ASP A 215 12.83 -2.84 -18.17
N GLU A 216 13.16 -4.14 -18.08
CA GLU A 216 14.40 -4.62 -17.46
C GLU A 216 15.67 -4.26 -18.24
N SER A 217 15.55 -3.80 -19.49
CA SER A 217 16.69 -3.37 -20.30
C SER A 217 17.03 -1.89 -20.12
N GLY A 218 16.25 -1.15 -19.32
CA GLY A 218 16.42 0.30 -19.14
C GLY A 218 15.76 1.14 -20.24
N CYS A 219 14.87 0.54 -21.04
CA CYS A 219 14.12 1.21 -22.08
C CYS A 219 12.74 1.67 -21.58
N LEU A 220 12.30 2.81 -22.13
CA LEU A 220 10.95 3.32 -21.97
C LEU A 220 10.17 3.08 -23.27
N HIS A 221 9.08 2.33 -23.19
CA HIS A 221 8.14 2.16 -24.29
C HIS A 221 6.96 3.11 -24.13
N ILE A 222 6.65 3.84 -25.18
CA ILE A 222 5.48 4.72 -25.27
C ILE A 222 4.45 4.01 -26.14
N LEU A 223 3.28 3.73 -25.59
CA LEU A 223 2.23 2.95 -26.25
C LEU A 223 0.94 3.76 -26.46
N ASP A 224 0.18 3.39 -27.49
CA ASP A 224 -1.23 3.76 -27.60
C ASP A 224 -2.06 2.85 -26.67
N PRO A 225 -2.82 3.41 -25.71
CA PRO A 225 -3.65 2.63 -24.80
C PRO A 225 -4.81 1.89 -25.47
N ARG A 226 -5.19 2.23 -26.71
CA ARG A 226 -6.35 1.64 -27.39
C ARG A 226 -6.10 0.20 -27.82
N ASP A 227 -4.90 -0.07 -28.33
CA ASP A 227 -4.52 -1.37 -28.90
C ASP A 227 -3.21 -1.92 -28.30
N GLY A 228 -2.51 -1.15 -27.45
CA GLY A 228 -1.25 -1.53 -26.84
C GLY A 228 -0.07 -1.49 -27.81
N HIS A 229 -0.22 -0.90 -28.99
CA HIS A 229 0.86 -0.80 -29.97
C HIS A 229 1.95 0.17 -29.51
N ALA A 230 3.21 -0.19 -29.76
CA ALA A 230 4.34 0.66 -29.42
C ALA A 230 4.52 1.77 -30.43
N LEU A 231 4.30 3.00 -29.99
CA LEU A 231 4.54 4.22 -30.79
C LEU A 231 6.04 4.50 -30.87
N HIS A 232 6.71 4.46 -29.72
CA HIS A 232 8.16 4.72 -29.61
C HIS A 232 8.79 3.82 -28.54
N THR A 233 10.08 3.52 -28.72
CA THR A 233 10.92 2.93 -27.68
C THR A 233 12.16 3.80 -27.53
N VAL A 234 12.40 4.29 -26.32
CA VAL A 234 13.48 5.22 -26.00
C VAL A 234 14.43 4.52 -25.04
N PRO A 235 15.68 4.23 -25.43
CA PRO A 235 16.69 3.75 -24.50
C PRO A 235 17.07 4.91 -23.57
N LEU A 236 16.86 4.74 -22.26
CA LEU A 236 17.12 5.77 -21.26
C LEU A 236 18.38 5.49 -20.45
N HIS A 237 18.52 4.25 -19.99
CA HIS A 237 19.61 3.82 -19.13
C HIS A 237 20.02 2.39 -19.44
N LEU A 238 21.15 1.95 -18.90
CA LEU A 238 21.62 0.55 -18.99
C LEU A 238 21.09 -0.31 -17.84
N ALA A 239 20.48 0.31 -16.83
CA ALA A 239 19.96 -0.37 -15.65
C ALA A 239 18.44 -0.58 -15.78
N PRO A 240 17.89 -1.67 -15.21
CA PRO A 240 16.46 -1.92 -15.21
C PRO A 240 15.64 -0.74 -14.67
N VAL A 241 14.54 -0.42 -15.36
CA VAL A 241 13.56 0.54 -14.84
C VAL A 241 12.76 -0.10 -13.72
N THR A 242 12.67 0.57 -12.57
CA THR A 242 11.98 0.06 -11.38
C THR A 242 10.66 0.76 -11.10
N CYS A 243 10.55 2.04 -11.46
CA CYS A 243 9.37 2.87 -11.20
C CYS A 243 9.32 4.06 -12.17
N ILE A 244 8.12 4.56 -12.43
CA ILE A 244 7.86 5.74 -13.27
C ILE A 244 6.79 6.58 -12.57
N ALA A 245 7.00 7.89 -12.52
CA ALA A 245 5.98 8.87 -12.15
C ALA A 245 5.85 9.93 -13.24
N MET A 246 4.68 10.58 -13.30
CA MET A 246 4.34 11.63 -14.27
C MET A 246 3.92 12.92 -13.58
N ALA A 247 4.31 14.06 -14.14
CA ALA A 247 3.77 15.38 -13.83
C ALA A 247 3.74 16.22 -15.12
N GLY A 248 2.53 16.47 -15.63
CA GLY A 248 2.36 17.05 -16.96
C GLY A 248 3.13 16.23 -18.01
N GLU A 249 3.99 16.89 -18.79
CA GLU A 249 4.81 16.25 -19.83
C GLU A 249 6.14 15.65 -19.30
N GLN A 250 6.43 15.76 -18.00
CA GLN A 250 7.64 15.23 -17.40
C GLN A 250 7.42 13.81 -16.87
N ALA A 251 8.36 12.92 -17.18
CA ALA A 251 8.42 11.58 -16.62
C ALA A 251 9.67 11.45 -15.75
N ALA A 252 9.51 11.02 -14.51
CA ALA A 252 10.63 10.67 -13.64
C ALA A 252 10.73 9.15 -13.55
N ILE A 253 11.83 8.60 -14.06
CA ILE A 253 12.08 7.17 -14.17
C ILE A 253 13.18 6.78 -13.18
N GLY A 254 12.87 5.90 -12.23
CA GLY A 254 13.86 5.33 -11.32
C GLY A 254 14.46 4.04 -11.85
N HIS A 255 15.76 3.85 -11.58
CA HIS A 255 16.52 2.69 -12.05
C HIS A 255 17.08 1.84 -10.90
N ALA A 256 17.40 0.58 -11.21
CA ALA A 256 17.92 -0.38 -10.23
C ALA A 256 19.33 -0.04 -9.69
N ASP A 257 20.09 0.80 -10.37
CA ASP A 257 21.40 1.29 -9.91
C ASP A 257 21.31 2.52 -8.99
N GLY A 258 20.11 3.05 -8.78
CA GLY A 258 19.88 4.24 -7.96
C GLY A 258 19.83 5.55 -8.74
N THR A 259 20.05 5.53 -10.05
CA THR A 259 19.88 6.72 -10.89
C THR A 259 18.39 7.04 -11.11
N VAL A 260 18.08 8.32 -11.32
CA VAL A 260 16.76 8.77 -11.77
C VAL A 260 16.92 9.53 -13.08
N THR A 261 16.18 9.13 -14.11
CA THR A 261 16.13 9.84 -15.39
C THR A 261 14.86 10.65 -15.48
N ILE A 262 14.98 11.96 -15.70
CA ILE A 262 13.87 12.82 -16.07
C ILE A 262 13.81 12.88 -17.59
N ALA A 263 12.72 12.39 -18.16
CA ALA A 263 12.47 12.36 -19.60
C ALA A 263 11.24 13.20 -19.96
N TYR A 264 11.17 13.59 -21.22
CA TYR A 264 10.04 14.34 -21.78
C TYR A 264 9.49 13.55 -22.98
N PRO A 265 8.61 12.54 -22.73
CA PRO A 265 8.15 11.60 -23.75
C PRO A 265 7.51 12.30 -24.96
N GLY A 266 7.01 13.51 -24.74
CA GLY A 266 6.26 14.27 -25.69
C GLY A 266 7.00 15.35 -26.48
N SER A 267 8.16 15.81 -26.01
CA SER A 267 8.90 16.93 -26.64
C SER A 267 10.17 16.49 -27.36
N GLY A 268 10.67 15.29 -27.07
CA GLY A 268 11.96 14.83 -27.57
C GLY A 268 13.17 15.55 -26.94
N SER A 269 12.95 16.33 -25.87
CA SER A 269 14.03 16.96 -25.11
C SER A 269 14.96 15.89 -24.52
N PRO A 270 16.29 16.16 -24.46
CA PRO A 270 17.23 15.18 -23.94
C PRO A 270 16.91 14.87 -22.47
N PRO A 271 17.03 13.60 -22.05
CA PRO A 271 16.78 13.23 -20.67
C PRO A 271 17.85 13.81 -19.73
N VAL A 272 17.46 14.17 -18.52
CA VAL A 272 18.36 14.58 -17.44
C VAL A 272 18.58 13.40 -16.51
N VAL A 273 19.82 13.08 -16.20
CA VAL A 273 20.15 11.97 -15.28
C VAL A 273 20.60 12.52 -13.93
N LEU A 274 19.85 12.17 -12.90
CA LEU A 274 20.15 12.47 -11.50
C LEU A 274 20.90 11.28 -10.90
N GLN A 275 22.12 11.54 -10.46
CA GLN A 275 22.96 10.53 -9.80
C GLN A 275 22.52 10.37 -8.34
N GLY A 276 21.99 9.20 -8.01
CA GLY A 276 21.61 8.83 -6.65
C GLY A 276 22.69 8.00 -5.96
N PRO A 277 22.50 7.69 -4.66
CA PRO A 277 23.28 6.65 -4.00
C PRO A 277 23.15 5.31 -4.75
N GLU A 278 24.18 4.44 -4.69
CA GLU A 278 24.24 3.09 -5.29
C GLU A 278 23.25 2.09 -4.65
N SER A 279 21.97 2.45 -4.63
CA SER A 279 20.86 1.67 -4.12
C SER A 279 19.67 1.88 -5.03
N ALA A 280 19.08 0.78 -5.49
CA ALA A 280 17.92 0.76 -6.37
C ALA A 280 16.86 1.79 -5.97
N VAL A 281 16.39 2.56 -6.94
CA VAL A 281 15.24 3.43 -6.74
C VAL A 281 14.02 2.53 -6.61
N ARG A 282 13.31 2.65 -5.49
CA ARG A 282 12.12 1.85 -5.19
C ARG A 282 10.86 2.54 -5.69
N SER A 283 10.81 3.86 -5.54
CA SER A 283 9.70 4.69 -5.99
C SER A 283 10.20 6.10 -6.27
N VAL A 284 9.57 6.75 -7.24
CA VAL A 284 9.72 8.17 -7.54
C VAL A 284 8.33 8.76 -7.59
N VAL A 285 8.17 9.97 -7.07
CA VAL A 285 6.93 10.72 -7.25
C VAL A 285 7.23 12.19 -7.45
N PHE A 286 6.44 12.88 -8.28
CA PHE A 286 6.58 14.32 -8.43
C PHE A 286 6.00 15.06 -7.24
N HIS A 287 6.65 16.18 -6.93
CA HIS A 287 6.15 17.16 -6.00
C HIS A 287 5.36 18.24 -6.77
N ASN A 288 4.39 18.87 -6.08
CA ASN A 288 3.46 19.82 -6.69
C ASN A 288 4.06 21.17 -7.08
N ASP A 289 5.34 21.42 -6.79
CA ASP A 289 6.05 22.64 -7.19
C ASP A 289 6.36 22.69 -8.69
N GLY A 290 5.93 21.67 -9.45
CA GLY A 290 6.01 21.65 -10.91
C GLY A 290 7.40 21.28 -11.43
N GLY A 291 8.29 20.76 -10.58
CA GLY A 291 9.62 20.36 -11.01
C GLY A 291 10.34 19.39 -10.09
N SER A 292 10.13 19.41 -8.77
CA SER A 292 10.86 18.54 -7.86
C SER A 292 10.32 17.11 -7.86
N CYS A 293 11.17 16.13 -7.56
CA CYS A 293 10.84 14.71 -7.46
C CYS A 293 11.25 14.16 -6.10
N LEU A 294 10.32 13.52 -5.40
CA LEU A 294 10.61 12.66 -4.27
C LEU A 294 11.17 11.34 -4.77
N VAL A 295 12.38 10.99 -4.34
CA VAL A 295 13.07 9.74 -4.69
C VAL A 295 13.23 8.89 -3.44
N ILE A 296 12.80 7.64 -3.51
CA ILE A 296 12.87 6.67 -2.42
C ILE A 296 13.77 5.53 -2.87
N HIS A 297 14.86 5.31 -2.14
CA HIS A 297 15.82 4.23 -2.42
C HIS A 297 15.57 3.03 -1.51
N GLU A 298 15.89 1.82 -1.96
CA GLU A 298 15.69 0.59 -1.17
C GLU A 298 16.43 0.59 0.18
N LYS A 299 17.65 1.12 0.22
CA LYS A 299 18.50 1.20 1.43
C LYS A 299 18.63 2.63 1.98
N GLY A 300 17.85 3.57 1.46
CA GLY A 300 17.94 5.00 1.81
C GLY A 300 16.60 5.58 2.29
N GLY A 301 16.66 6.74 2.92
CA GLY A 301 15.47 7.54 3.23
C GLY A 301 14.84 8.17 1.98
N ALA A 302 13.68 8.80 2.16
CA ALA A 302 13.02 9.54 1.09
C ALA A 302 13.64 10.94 0.96
N VAL A 303 14.01 11.33 -0.26
CA VAL A 303 14.73 12.58 -0.55
C VAL A 303 14.01 13.35 -1.65
N LEU A 304 13.72 14.63 -1.42
CA LEU A 304 13.28 15.55 -2.46
C LEU A 304 14.49 16.00 -3.29
N TRP A 305 14.39 15.84 -4.59
CA TRP A 305 15.36 16.29 -5.56
C TRP A 305 14.76 17.39 -6.44
N ASP A 306 15.57 18.39 -6.75
CA ASP A 306 15.27 19.34 -7.82
C ASP A 306 16.05 18.91 -9.07
N PRO A 307 15.36 18.45 -10.13
CA PRO A 307 15.96 18.09 -11.40
C PRO A 307 16.70 19.23 -12.09
N ALA A 308 16.24 20.48 -11.95
CA ALA A 308 16.82 21.62 -12.65
C ALA A 308 18.22 21.93 -12.13
N SER A 309 18.43 21.82 -10.81
CA SER A 309 19.74 22.01 -10.18
C SER A 309 20.53 20.73 -9.95
N ALA A 310 19.91 19.56 -10.15
CA ALA A 310 20.44 18.24 -9.79
C ALA A 310 20.89 18.15 -8.32
N LYS A 311 20.19 18.84 -7.41
CA LYS A 311 20.51 18.88 -5.98
C LYS A 311 19.44 18.24 -5.13
N ARG A 312 19.87 17.71 -3.98
CA ARG A 312 18.99 17.29 -2.89
C ARG A 312 18.45 18.54 -2.21
N VAL A 313 17.13 18.69 -2.23
CA VAL A 313 16.41 19.83 -1.65
C VAL A 313 16.04 19.53 -0.20
N ARG A 314 15.62 18.30 0.09
CA ARG A 314 15.06 17.94 1.40
C ARG A 314 15.22 16.46 1.71
N LEU A 315 15.46 16.13 2.97
CA LEU A 315 15.40 14.78 3.49
C LEU A 315 14.14 14.65 4.35
N PHE A 316 13.29 13.67 4.07
CA PHE A 316 12.12 13.39 4.90
C PHE A 316 12.51 12.43 6.01
N VAL A 317 12.24 12.85 7.24
CA VAL A 317 12.61 12.12 8.45
C VAL A 317 11.38 11.46 9.07
N GLY A 318 11.62 10.54 10.01
CA GLY A 318 10.57 9.90 10.80
C GLY A 318 10.52 8.39 10.67
N HIS A 319 10.82 7.81 9.50
CA HIS A 319 10.92 6.36 9.35
C HIS A 319 12.23 5.83 9.94
N SER A 320 12.13 4.88 10.88
CA SER A 320 13.28 4.17 11.45
C SER A 320 13.61 2.87 10.68
N GLY A 321 12.72 2.46 9.77
CA GLY A 321 12.84 1.29 8.91
C GLY A 321 12.96 1.64 7.43
N ARG A 322 13.05 0.61 6.58
CA ARG A 322 13.06 0.80 5.11
C ARG A 322 11.67 1.20 4.65
N VAL A 323 11.58 2.18 3.75
CA VAL A 323 10.31 2.54 3.11
C VAL A 323 9.95 1.46 2.08
N THR A 324 8.80 0.82 2.24
CA THR A 324 8.35 -0.32 1.40
C THR A 324 7.39 0.11 0.29
N CYS A 325 6.63 1.18 0.50
CA CYS A 325 5.71 1.76 -0.48
C CYS A 325 5.50 3.27 -0.26
N SER A 326 4.93 3.92 -1.27
CA SER A 326 4.61 5.35 -1.24
C SER A 326 3.39 5.65 -2.10
N ALA A 327 2.70 6.74 -1.78
CA ALA A 327 1.60 7.26 -2.58
C ALA A 327 1.59 8.79 -2.56
N VAL A 328 1.05 9.42 -3.61
CA VAL A 328 0.83 10.86 -3.70
C VAL A 328 -0.55 11.09 -4.29
N ALA A 329 -1.28 12.05 -3.72
CA ALA A 329 -2.55 12.51 -4.26
C ALA A 329 -2.32 13.39 -5.49
N GLU A 330 -3.20 13.37 -6.49
CA GLU A 330 -3.08 14.25 -7.67
C GLU A 330 -3.29 15.73 -7.33
N SER A 331 -4.09 16.02 -6.30
CA SER A 331 -4.18 17.34 -5.67
C SER A 331 -2.84 17.77 -5.05
N GLY A 332 -1.96 16.79 -4.79
CA GLY A 332 -0.63 16.85 -4.18
C GLY A 332 -0.54 17.66 -2.91
N ASN A 333 -1.63 17.71 -2.15
CA ASN A 333 -1.67 18.13 -0.76
C ASN A 333 -1.13 17.04 0.20
N LEU A 334 -0.92 15.82 -0.30
CA LEU A 334 -0.63 14.64 0.49
C LEU A 334 0.39 13.77 -0.23
N PHE A 335 1.49 13.48 0.46
CA PHE A 335 2.30 12.31 0.16
C PHE A 335 2.43 11.40 1.38
N VAL A 336 2.48 10.10 1.11
CA VAL A 336 2.45 9.06 2.12
C VAL A 336 3.61 8.11 1.93
N LEU A 337 4.30 7.80 3.02
CA LEU A 337 5.36 6.81 3.08
C LEU A 337 4.95 5.70 4.03
N GLY A 338 5.16 4.46 3.61
CA GLY A 338 4.94 3.28 4.43
C GLY A 338 6.22 2.46 4.54
N GLY A 339 6.53 1.94 5.72
CA GLY A 339 7.81 1.28 5.97
C GLY A 339 7.78 0.05 6.85
N THR A 340 8.94 -0.60 6.96
CA THR A 340 9.15 -1.79 7.81
C THR A 340 9.14 -1.49 9.30
N ASP A 341 9.04 -0.22 9.68
CA ASP A 341 8.79 0.22 11.06
C ASP A 341 7.30 0.17 11.42
N HIS A 342 6.46 -0.41 10.56
CA HIS A 342 5.02 -0.61 10.77
C HIS A 342 4.28 0.70 11.01
N GLN A 343 4.64 1.71 10.23
CA GLN A 343 4.03 3.03 10.27
C GLN A 343 3.69 3.46 8.85
N LEU A 344 2.54 4.12 8.70
CA LEU A 344 2.21 4.94 7.54
C LEU A 344 2.34 6.40 7.96
N ARG A 345 3.20 7.15 7.30
CA ARG A 345 3.40 8.57 7.60
C ARG A 345 2.90 9.42 6.46
N CYS A 346 2.04 10.37 6.79
CA CYS A 346 1.51 11.35 5.86
C CYS A 346 2.22 12.68 6.10
N TYR A 347 2.52 13.33 4.99
CA TYR A 347 3.33 14.53 4.97
C TYR A 347 2.68 15.57 4.07
N ASP A 348 2.81 16.82 4.51
CA ASP A 348 2.61 17.97 3.67
C ASP A 348 3.89 18.10 2.82
N PRO A 349 3.79 18.18 1.48
CA PRO A 349 4.94 18.44 0.62
C PRO A 349 5.82 19.62 1.09
N GLY A 350 5.21 20.63 1.71
CA GLY A 350 5.85 21.81 2.30
C GLY A 350 6.68 21.54 3.56
N SER A 351 6.59 20.38 4.20
CA SER A 351 7.28 20.04 5.45
C SER A 351 8.15 18.78 5.34
N ALA A 352 9.31 18.76 6.01
CA ALA A 352 10.15 17.55 6.11
C ALA A 352 9.66 16.56 7.18
N GLU A 353 8.75 17.00 8.05
CA GLU A 353 8.19 16.23 9.16
C GLU A 353 6.79 15.74 8.82
N PRO A 354 6.42 14.52 9.25
CA PRO A 354 5.08 14.00 9.05
C PRO A 354 4.07 14.77 9.91
N PHE A 355 2.94 15.17 9.33
CA PHE A 355 1.84 15.76 10.11
C PHE A 355 0.95 14.69 10.74
N LEU A 356 1.01 13.45 10.23
CA LEU A 356 0.23 12.31 10.70
C LEU A 356 1.08 11.04 10.62
N SER A 357 1.04 10.22 11.68
CA SER A 357 1.73 8.92 11.75
C SER A 357 0.76 7.85 12.22
N LEU A 358 0.43 6.93 11.32
CA LEU A 358 -0.52 5.85 11.51
C LEU A 358 0.20 4.56 11.94
N PRO A 359 0.07 4.14 13.20
CA PRO A 359 0.63 2.87 13.65
C PRO A 359 -0.11 1.70 13.00
N LEU A 360 0.65 0.77 12.42
CA LEU A 360 0.14 -0.44 11.78
C LEU A 360 0.28 -1.68 12.67
N TYR A 361 0.71 -1.51 13.92
CA TYR A 361 0.73 -2.56 14.96
C TYR A 361 1.31 -3.91 14.48
N SER A 362 2.53 -3.87 13.94
CA SER A 362 3.25 -5.05 13.42
C SER A 362 2.70 -5.65 12.13
N ARG A 363 1.66 -5.06 11.52
CA ARG A 363 1.17 -5.48 10.20
C ARG A 363 2.18 -5.06 9.13
N GLN A 364 2.47 -5.99 8.22
CA GLN A 364 3.43 -5.74 7.15
C GLN A 364 2.72 -5.11 5.96
N LEU A 365 3.13 -3.89 5.61
CA LEU A 365 2.57 -3.13 4.52
C LEU A 365 3.20 -3.55 3.18
N THR A 366 2.36 -3.85 2.18
CA THR A 366 2.80 -4.27 0.83
C THR A 366 2.67 -3.15 -0.19
N ALA A 367 1.61 -2.33 -0.11
CA ALA A 367 1.35 -1.21 -0.99
C ALA A 367 0.48 -0.16 -0.31
N CYS A 368 0.55 1.08 -0.80
CA CYS A 368 -0.41 2.12 -0.47
C CYS A 368 -0.77 2.92 -1.74
N SER A 369 -1.92 3.59 -1.72
CA SER A 369 -2.38 4.46 -2.79
C SER A 369 -3.23 5.58 -2.19
N ALA A 370 -3.13 6.80 -2.69
CA ALA A 370 -3.93 7.93 -2.24
C ALA A 370 -4.98 8.24 -3.30
N ALA A 371 -6.18 8.63 -2.88
CA ALA A 371 -7.19 9.12 -3.80
C ALA A 371 -6.72 10.43 -4.46
N PRO A 372 -7.17 10.73 -5.69
CA PRO A 372 -6.73 11.92 -6.43
C PRO A 372 -6.94 13.24 -5.68
N ASP A 373 -8.03 13.37 -4.91
CA ASP A 373 -8.33 14.55 -4.09
C ASP A 373 -7.50 14.64 -2.79
N GLY A 374 -6.82 13.55 -2.41
CA GLY A 374 -6.06 13.43 -1.17
C GLY A 374 -6.92 13.24 0.08
N THR A 375 -8.23 12.96 -0.07
CA THR A 375 -9.12 12.75 1.08
C THR A 375 -9.06 11.31 1.58
N LEU A 376 -8.72 10.35 0.73
CA LEU A 376 -8.62 8.94 1.10
C LEU A 376 -7.21 8.38 0.91
N LEU A 377 -6.82 7.47 1.79
CA LEU A 377 -5.60 6.68 1.71
C LEU A 377 -5.95 5.20 1.81
N ALA A 378 -5.60 4.41 0.81
CA ALA A 378 -5.69 2.96 0.86
C ALA A 378 -4.33 2.34 1.22
N ALA A 379 -4.34 1.34 2.10
CA ALA A 379 -3.18 0.57 2.53
C ALA A 379 -3.47 -0.92 2.40
N CYS A 380 -2.54 -1.66 1.82
CA CYS A 380 -2.58 -3.11 1.70
C CYS A 380 -1.57 -3.78 2.59
N PHE A 381 -2.00 -4.87 3.22
CA PHE A 381 -1.18 -5.63 4.13
C PHE A 381 -0.87 -7.01 3.57
N HIS A 382 0.18 -7.62 4.11
CA HIS A 382 0.66 -8.93 3.70
C HIS A 382 -0.38 -10.03 3.90
N GLU A 383 -1.27 -9.91 4.89
CA GLU A 383 -2.40 -10.83 5.07
C GLU A 383 -3.51 -10.71 4.01
N GLY A 384 -3.42 -9.75 3.09
CA GLY A 384 -4.39 -9.56 2.00
C GLY A 384 -5.54 -8.61 2.31
N THR A 385 -5.58 -8.05 3.52
CA THR A 385 -6.55 -7.03 3.91
C THR A 385 -6.17 -5.66 3.33
N ILE A 386 -7.20 -4.87 3.06
CA ILE A 386 -7.08 -3.50 2.57
C ILE A 386 -7.79 -2.59 3.56
N HIS A 387 -7.14 -1.51 3.98
CA HIS A 387 -7.73 -0.49 4.84
C HIS A 387 -7.79 0.82 4.07
N ILE A 388 -8.91 1.54 4.20
CA ILE A 388 -9.10 2.87 3.61
C ILE A 388 -9.26 3.85 4.75
N TYR A 389 -8.32 4.78 4.89
CA TYR A 389 -8.36 5.90 5.83
C TYR A 389 -8.96 7.12 5.14
N GLY A 390 -9.70 7.94 5.87
CA GLY A 390 -10.29 9.19 5.37
C GLY A 390 -10.15 10.35 6.34
#